data_AF-A0A3S0VMI6-F1
#
_entry.id   AF-A0A3S0VMI6-F1
#
_cell.length_a   1.000
_cell.length_b   1.000
_cell.length_c   1.000
_cell.angle_alpha   90.00
_cell.angle_beta   90.00
_cell.angle_gamma   90.00
#
_symmetry.space_group_name_H-M   'P 1'
#
loop_
_entity.id
_entity.type
_entity.pdbx_description
1 polymer ?
#
loop_
_entity_poly.entity_id
_entity_poly.type
_entity_poly.pdbx_seq_one_letter_code
_entity_poly.pdbx_strand_id
1 'polypeptide(L)'
;MLFAKQYPYLVQSVISLDSLRMPFPRNSKFPILSIRGNDTNADPDVLPDQRDCGGLNMTIVKLNEAKHIELCDRGNKTIQNQINLIIGSFLNKITSLNNFYH
;
A
#
# COMPACT_ATOMS: atom_id res chain seq x y z
N MET A 1 -9.70 -2.19 -2.68
CA MET A 1 -9.98 -0.75 -2.43
C MET A 1 -11.45 -0.44 -2.22
N LEU A 2 -12.39 -1.02 -3.00
CA LEU A 2 -13.84 -0.73 -2.86
C LEU A 2 -14.36 -0.83 -1.42
N PHE A 3 -14.02 -1.90 -0.71
CA PHE A 3 -14.42 -2.09 0.69
C PHE A 3 -13.94 -0.95 1.60
N ALA A 4 -12.65 -0.61 1.51
CA ALA A 4 -12.07 0.48 2.30
C ALA A 4 -12.66 1.86 1.96
N LYS A 5 -13.18 2.03 0.74
CA LYS A 5 -13.94 3.22 0.34
C LYS A 5 -15.36 3.23 0.90
N GLN A 6 -16.05 2.10 0.88
CA GLN A 6 -17.45 1.99 1.33
C GLN A 6 -17.59 1.97 2.85
N TYR A 7 -16.64 1.36 3.54
CA TYR A 7 -16.69 1.14 4.99
C TYR A 7 -15.42 1.65 5.69
N PRO A 8 -15.09 2.95 5.58
CA PRO A 8 -13.83 3.49 6.09
C PRO A 8 -13.69 3.37 7.62
N TYR A 9 -14.80 3.27 8.35
CA TYR A 9 -14.81 3.12 9.81
C TYR A 9 -14.52 1.69 10.29
N LEU A 10 -14.61 0.70 9.39
CA LEU A 10 -14.30 -0.71 9.69
C LEU A 10 -12.87 -1.08 9.33
N VAL A 11 -12.09 -0.13 8.80
CA VAL A 11 -10.75 -0.37 8.28
C VAL A 11 -9.74 0.38 9.14
N GLN A 12 -8.83 -0.37 9.77
CA GLN A 12 -7.72 0.20 10.53
C GLN A 12 -6.54 0.57 9.63
N SER A 13 -6.28 -0.22 8.59
CA SER A 13 -5.22 0.01 7.61
C SER A 13 -5.47 -0.78 6.33
N VAL A 14 -4.78 -0.41 5.24
CA VAL A 14 -4.84 -1.14 3.97
C VAL A 14 -3.42 -1.42 3.49
N ILE A 15 -3.20 -2.65 3.02
CA ILE A 15 -1.99 -3.05 2.31
C ILE A 15 -2.42 -3.57 0.94
N SER A 16 -1.79 -3.07 -0.11
CA SER A 16 -2.05 -3.47 -1.49
C SER A 16 -0.77 -3.88 -2.19
N LEU A 17 -0.84 -5.01 -2.89
CA LEU A 17 0.19 -5.47 -3.83
C LEU A 17 -0.31 -5.15 -5.24
N ASP A 18 0.19 -4.06 -5.81
CA ASP A 18 0.03 -3.66 -7.21
C ASP A 18 -1.41 -3.63 -7.76
N SER A 19 -2.35 -3.05 -6.99
CA SER A 19 -3.72 -2.87 -7.45
C SER A 19 -3.80 -1.83 -8.58
N LEU A 20 -4.31 -2.23 -9.74
CA LEU A 20 -4.24 -1.42 -10.96
C LEU A 20 -5.48 -0.59 -11.27
N ARG A 21 -6.68 -1.00 -10.81
CA ARG A 21 -7.95 -0.50 -11.37
C ARG A 21 -8.81 0.33 -10.43
N MET A 22 -8.83 0.00 -9.15
CA MET A 22 -9.75 0.66 -8.21
C MET A 22 -9.04 1.82 -7.51
N PRO A 23 -9.56 3.06 -7.62
CA PRO A 23 -8.95 4.20 -6.97
C PRO A 23 -8.76 4.03 -5.47
N PHE A 24 -7.60 4.46 -5.00
CA PHE A 24 -7.28 4.45 -3.59
C PHE A 24 -8.09 5.54 -2.88
N PRO A 25 -8.57 5.28 -1.64
CA PRO A 25 -9.25 6.30 -0.85
C PRO A 25 -8.35 7.53 -0.64
N ARG A 26 -8.77 8.70 -1.14
CA ARG A 26 -8.00 9.95 -1.03
C ARG A 26 -8.16 10.66 0.31
N ASN A 27 -9.22 10.37 1.09
CA ASN A 27 -9.44 11.01 2.40
C ASN A 27 -9.48 9.95 3.52
N SER A 28 -8.67 8.90 3.41
CA SER A 28 -8.64 7.87 4.45
C SER A 28 -8.03 8.43 5.73
N LYS A 29 -8.75 8.24 6.85
CA LYS A 29 -8.19 8.44 8.19
C LYS A 29 -7.20 7.33 8.56
N PHE A 30 -7.29 6.18 7.88
CA PHE A 30 -6.40 5.05 8.06
C PHE A 30 -5.18 5.10 7.13
N PRO A 31 -4.04 4.54 7.56
CA PRO A 31 -2.85 4.38 6.74
C PRO A 31 -3.02 3.35 5.63
N ILE A 32 -2.49 3.68 4.45
CA ILE A 32 -2.49 2.80 3.27
C ILE A 32 -1.04 2.57 2.82
N LEU A 33 -0.68 1.31 2.59
CA LEU A 33 0.56 0.92 1.94
C LEU A 33 0.23 0.34 0.55
N SER A 34 0.88 0.85 -0.49
CA SER A 34 0.85 0.26 -1.83
C SER A 34 2.26 -0.14 -2.25
N ILE A 35 2.50 -1.44 -2.40
CA ILE A 35 3.73 -1.98 -2.97
C ILE A 35 3.50 -2.17 -4.47
N ARG A 36 4.44 -1.68 -5.30
CA ARG A 36 4.29 -1.59 -6.76
C ARG A 36 5.44 -2.29 -7.48
N GLY A 37 5.11 -2.96 -8.58
CA GLY A 37 6.10 -3.50 -9.52
C GLY A 37 6.69 -2.42 -10.42
N ASN A 38 7.70 -2.79 -11.20
CA ASN A 38 8.36 -1.87 -12.13
C ASN A 38 7.75 -1.84 -13.54
N ASP A 39 6.98 -2.87 -13.90
CA ASP A 39 6.54 -3.18 -15.27
C ASP A 39 5.08 -2.84 -15.54
N THR A 40 4.34 -2.44 -14.50
CA THR A 40 2.94 -2.06 -14.56
C THR A 40 2.71 -0.66 -14.03
N ASN A 41 1.90 0.10 -14.76
CA ASN A 41 1.35 1.36 -14.29
C ASN A 41 -0.11 1.15 -13.89
N ALA A 42 -0.54 1.82 -12.81
CA ALA A 42 -1.96 1.84 -12.48
C ALA A 42 -2.74 2.61 -13.55
N ASP A 43 -4.03 2.31 -13.70
CA ASP A 43 -4.92 3.09 -14.55
C ASP A 43 -4.95 4.56 -14.07
N PRO A 44 -5.27 5.52 -14.95
CA PRO A 44 -5.43 6.93 -14.55
C PRO A 44 -6.35 7.07 -13.33
N ASP A 45 -6.04 8.02 -12.45
CA ASP A 45 -6.76 8.30 -11.19
C ASP A 45 -6.71 7.24 -10.09
N VAL A 46 -6.06 6.09 -10.33
CA VAL A 46 -6.00 5.02 -9.34
C VAL A 46 -5.09 5.39 -8.17
N LEU A 47 -3.89 5.86 -8.48
CA LEU A 47 -2.98 6.43 -7.49
C LEU A 47 -3.16 7.96 -7.45
N PRO A 48 -3.05 8.59 -6.27
CA PRO A 48 -2.98 10.05 -6.18
C PRO A 48 -1.73 10.58 -6.89
N ASP A 49 -1.76 11.84 -7.30
CA ASP A 49 -0.58 12.52 -7.82
C ASP A 49 0.49 12.59 -6.71
N GLN A 50 1.78 12.48 -7.07
CA GLN A 50 2.88 12.51 -6.11
C GLN A 50 2.87 13.77 -5.23
N ARG A 51 2.35 14.87 -5.77
CA ARG A 51 2.16 16.15 -5.07
C ARG A 51 1.11 16.07 -3.96
N ASP A 52 0.08 15.24 -4.15
CA ASP A 52 -1.01 15.08 -3.19
C ASP A 52 -0.67 14.05 -2.10
N CYS A 53 0.26 13.13 -2.35
CA CYS A 53 0.69 12.11 -1.39
C CYS A 53 1.22 12.68 -0.06
N GLY A 54 1.81 13.88 -0.06
CA GLY A 54 2.41 14.47 1.14
C GLY A 54 1.41 14.79 2.27
N GLY A 55 0.13 14.95 1.94
CA GLY A 55 -0.95 15.14 2.91
C GLY A 55 -1.76 13.87 3.21
N LEU A 56 -1.46 12.77 2.55
CA LEU A 56 -2.20 11.52 2.66
C LEU A 56 -1.51 10.58 3.66
N ASN A 57 -2.31 9.84 4.43
CA ASN A 57 -1.83 8.69 5.17
C ASN A 57 -1.55 7.52 4.21
N MET A 58 -0.72 7.74 3.18
CA MET A 58 -0.44 6.77 2.13
C MET A 58 1.06 6.69 1.86
N THR A 59 1.58 5.47 1.83
CA THR A 59 2.94 5.14 1.43
C THR A 59 2.90 4.32 0.16
N ILE A 60 3.56 4.81 -0.90
CA ILE A 60 3.74 4.06 -2.14
C ILE A 60 5.21 3.64 -2.20
N VAL A 61 5.46 2.33 -2.24
CA VAL A 61 6.80 1.75 -2.37
C VAL A 61 6.90 1.06 -3.72
N LYS A 62 7.82 1.52 -4.57
CA LYS A 62 8.12 0.88 -5.84
C LYS A 62 9.33 -0.03 -5.68
N LEU A 63 9.16 -1.31 -6.00
CA LEU A 63 10.23 -2.29 -6.09
C LEU A 63 10.75 -2.27 -7.54
N ASN A 64 11.93 -1.72 -7.75
CA ASN A 64 12.51 -1.55 -9.08
C ASN A 64 13.04 -2.87 -9.66
N GLU A 65 13.25 -3.86 -8.81
CA GLU A 65 13.70 -5.21 -9.13
C GLU A 65 12.55 -6.21 -9.34
N ALA A 66 11.31 -5.84 -8.97
CA ALA A 66 10.17 -6.75 -9.00
C ALA A 66 9.21 -6.42 -10.14
N LYS A 67 8.69 -7.46 -10.78
CA LYS A 67 7.58 -7.39 -11.72
C LYS A 67 6.24 -7.65 -11.04
N HIS A 68 5.15 -7.22 -11.64
CA HIS A 68 3.78 -7.47 -11.16
C HIS A 68 3.54 -8.94 -10.82
N ILE A 69 4.01 -9.85 -11.68
CA ILE A 69 3.85 -11.29 -11.50
C ILE A 69 4.65 -11.86 -10.31
N GLU A 70 5.67 -11.14 -9.84
CA GLU A 70 6.53 -11.53 -8.72
C GLU A 70 5.98 -11.05 -7.36
N LEU A 71 4.94 -10.23 -7.33
CA LEU A 71 4.30 -9.77 -6.10
C LEU A 71 3.29 -10.78 -5.54
N CYS A 72 3.55 -12.05 -5.77
CA CYS A 72 2.80 -13.21 -5.29
C CYS A 72 3.77 -14.37 -5.07
N ASP A 73 3.27 -15.58 -4.80
CA ASP A 73 4.09 -16.77 -4.52
C ASP A 73 5.03 -17.18 -5.67
N ARG A 74 4.85 -16.61 -6.87
CA ARG A 74 5.75 -16.80 -8.02
C ARG A 74 7.03 -15.96 -7.94
N GLY A 75 7.07 -14.94 -7.10
CA GLY A 75 8.28 -14.13 -6.90
C GLY A 75 9.40 -14.92 -6.25
N ASN A 76 10.65 -14.55 -6.53
CA ASN A 76 11.80 -15.18 -5.88
C ASN A 76 11.84 -14.82 -4.37
N LYS A 77 12.62 -15.58 -3.59
CA LYS A 77 12.73 -15.38 -2.13
C LYS A 77 13.21 -13.98 -1.75
N THR A 78 14.05 -13.34 -2.56
CA THR A 78 14.54 -11.98 -2.30
C THR A 78 13.39 -10.98 -2.34
N ILE A 79 12.56 -11.02 -3.38
CA ILE A 79 11.37 -10.16 -3.51
C ILE A 79 10.37 -10.44 -2.39
N GLN A 80 10.09 -11.71 -2.09
CA GLN A 80 9.19 -12.08 -0.98
C GLN A 80 9.69 -11.53 0.37
N ASN A 81 10.98 -11.65 0.64
CA ASN A 81 11.58 -11.12 1.88
C ASN A 81 11.48 -9.59 1.93
N GLN A 82 11.72 -8.89 0.82
CA GLN A 82 11.55 -7.44 0.76
C GLN A 82 10.10 -7.01 1.04
N ILE A 83 9.12 -7.68 0.41
CA ILE A 83 7.69 -7.43 0.65
C ILE A 83 7.37 -7.63 2.14
N ASN A 84 7.84 -8.73 2.73
CA ASN A 84 7.62 -9.03 4.15
C ASN A 84 8.25 -8.00 5.07
N LEU A 85 9.47 -7.52 4.77
CA LEU A 85 10.12 -6.46 5.53
C LEU A 85 9.31 -5.16 5.46
N ILE A 86 8.87 -4.75 4.27
CA ILE A 86 8.08 -3.52 4.08
C ILE A 86 6.75 -3.62 4.84
N ILE A 87 6.05 -4.75 4.71
CA ILE A 87 4.79 -5.00 5.43
C ILE A 87 5.02 -4.99 6.94
N GLY A 88 6.05 -5.69 7.42
CA GLY A 88 6.39 -5.76 8.84
C GLY A 88 6.71 -4.38 9.43
N SER A 89 7.53 -3.59 8.74
CA SER A 89 7.84 -2.22 9.14
C SER A 89 6.60 -1.33 9.16
N PHE A 90 5.71 -1.46 8.18
CA PHE A 90 4.45 -0.71 8.13
C PHE A 90 3.52 -1.08 9.29
N LEU A 91 3.33 -2.37 9.57
CA LEU A 91 2.50 -2.83 10.68
C LEU A 91 3.08 -2.39 12.03
N ASN A 92 4.40 -2.50 12.24
CA ASN A 92 5.05 -2.04 13.46
C ASN A 92 4.84 -0.54 13.68
N LYS A 93 4.97 0.28 12.62
CA LYS A 93 4.72 1.72 12.69
C LYS A 93 3.28 2.01 13.14
N ILE A 94 2.30 1.29 12.61
CA ILE A 94 0.89 1.47 12.97
C ILE A 94 0.64 1.08 14.43
N THR A 95 1.18 -0.07 14.87
CA THR A 95 1.02 -0.55 16.23
C THR A 95 1.65 0.41 17.24
N SER A 96 2.87 0.90 16.97
CA SER A 96 3.51 1.90 17.82
C SER A 96 2.67 3.16 17.94
N LEU A 97 2.13 3.68 16.84
CA LEU A 97 1.26 4.88 16.86
C LEU A 97 0.03 4.66 17.75
N ASN A 98 -0.65 3.51 17.64
CA ASN A 98 -1.85 3.25 18.43
C ASN A 98 -1.55 3.09 19.93
N ASN A 99 -0.40 2.54 20.28
CA ASN A 99 0.03 2.39 21.68
C ASN A 99 0.39 3.72 22.36
N PHE A 100 0.59 4.80 21.60
CA PHE A 100 0.83 6.14 22.17
C PHE A 100 -0.46 6.92 22.49
N TYR A 101 -1.62 6.47 22.00
CA TYR A 101 -2.92 7.14 22.20
C TYR A 101 -3.84 6.43 23.20
N HIS A 102 -3.31 5.45 23.94
CA HIS A 102 -3.95 4.80 25.09
C HIS A 102 -3.15 5.05 26.36
#